data_AF-A0A2D8I2G1-F1
#
_entry.id   AF-A0A2D8I2G1-F1
#
_cell.length_a   1.000
_cell.length_b   1.000
_cell.length_c   1.000
_cell.angle_alpha   90.00
_cell.angle_beta   90.00
_cell.angle_gamma   90.00
#
_symmetry.space_group_name_H-M   'P 1'
#
loop_
_entity.id
_entity.type
_entity.pdbx_description
1 polymer ?
#
loop_
_entity_poly.entity_id
_entity_poly.type
_entity_poly.pdbx_seq_one_letter_code
_entity_poly.pdbx_strand_id
1 'polypeptide(L)'
;MIIKPRIKGFVCITSHPTGCYENVREQAEFAKSISLAPEKKPKRVLVIGSSTGYGLASRISAAFSAGADTLGVYFERPPAG
;
A
#
# COMPACT_ATOMS: atom_id res chain seq x y z
N MET A 1 13.10 -19.98 -3.79
CA MET A 1 13.49 -20.09 -2.37
C MET A 1 12.23 -20.17 -1.51
N ILE A 2 12.19 -20.99 -0.46
CA ILE A 2 11.07 -20.98 0.51
C ILE A 2 11.33 -19.85 1.51
N ILE A 3 10.48 -18.83 1.54
CA ILE A 3 10.61 -17.68 2.45
C ILE A 3 9.78 -17.95 3.71
N LYS A 4 10.42 -17.98 4.87
CA LYS A 4 9.75 -18.10 6.18
C LYS A 4 9.99 -16.85 7.03
N PRO A 5 9.07 -16.49 7.95
CA PRO A 5 9.27 -15.35 8.85
C PRO A 5 10.54 -15.51 9.71
N ARG A 6 11.38 -14.49 9.74
CA ARG A 6 12.55 -14.39 10.63
C ARG A 6 12.41 -13.14 11.50
N ILE A 7 11.97 -13.33 12.73
CA ILE A 7 11.54 -12.25 13.64
C ILE A 7 12.44 -12.21 14.88
N LYS A 8 12.89 -11.02 15.28
CA LYS A 8 13.59 -10.74 16.54
C LYS A 8 12.94 -9.52 17.20
N GLY A 9 12.26 -9.72 18.34
CA GLY A 9 11.45 -8.67 18.96
C GLY A 9 10.41 -8.14 17.97
N PHE A 10 10.45 -6.84 17.68
CA PHE A 10 9.55 -6.15 16.74
C PHE A 10 10.13 -6.03 15.32
N VAL A 11 11.27 -6.67 15.01
CA VAL A 11 11.92 -6.60 13.70
C VAL A 11 11.78 -7.93 12.95
N CYS A 12 11.14 -7.91 11.79
CA CYS A 12 11.14 -9.00 10.83
C CYS A 12 12.13 -8.68 9.70
N ILE A 13 13.10 -9.56 9.45
CA ILE A 13 14.14 -9.34 8.42
C ILE A 13 13.83 -10.01 7.07
N THR A 14 12.60 -10.50 6.91
CA THR A 14 12.11 -11.20 5.71
C THR A 14 10.73 -10.66 5.34
N SER A 15 10.44 -10.61 4.04
CA SER A 15 9.12 -10.23 3.52
C SER A 15 8.69 -11.23 2.45
N HIS A 16 7.43 -11.66 2.47
CA HIS A 16 6.91 -12.63 1.51
C HIS A 16 6.20 -11.89 0.36
N PRO A 17 6.70 -11.95 -0.89
CA PRO A 17 6.19 -11.12 -2.00
C PRO A 17 4.70 -11.38 -2.27
N THR A 18 4.28 -12.64 -2.34
CA THR A 18 2.87 -13.00 -2.53
C THR A 18 1.99 -12.51 -1.38
N GLY A 19 2.51 -12.53 -0.14
CA GLY A 19 1.74 -12.10 1.02
C GLY A 19 1.56 -10.59 1.05
N CYS A 20 2.61 -9.84 0.70
CA CYS A 20 2.54 -8.39 0.54
C CYS A 20 1.55 -7.99 -0.57
N TYR A 21 1.55 -8.71 -1.70
CA TYR A 21 0.60 -8.49 -2.79
C TYR A 21 -0.85 -8.71 -2.32
N GLU A 22 -1.15 -9.85 -1.69
CA GLU A 22 -2.50 -10.14 -1.21
C GLU A 22 -2.98 -9.11 -0.18
N ASN A 23 -2.12 -8.70 0.75
CA ASN A 23 -2.44 -7.65 1.73
C ASN A 23 -2.80 -6.30 1.08
N VAL A 24 -2.12 -5.93 -0.02
CA VAL A 24 -2.46 -4.72 -0.79
C VAL A 24 -3.76 -4.91 -1.58
N ARG A 25 -3.94 -6.09 -2.18
CA ARG A 25 -5.15 -6.44 -2.95
C ARG A 25 -6.39 -6.34 -2.07
N GLU A 26 -6.36 -6.92 -0.87
CA GLU A 26 -7.48 -6.88 0.08
C GLU A 26 -7.84 -5.44 0.48
N GLN A 27 -6.84 -4.59 0.77
CA GLN A 27 -7.06 -3.17 1.06
C GLN A 27 -7.66 -2.41 -0.13
N ALA A 28 -7.21 -2.71 -1.35
CA ALA A 28 -7.73 -2.09 -2.57
C ALA A 28 -9.19 -2.50 -2.84
N GLU A 29 -9.53 -3.78 -2.68
CA GLU A 29 -10.93 -4.25 -2.80
C GLU A 29 -11.83 -3.62 -1.74
N PHE A 30 -11.35 -3.54 -0.50
CA PHE A 30 -12.07 -2.80 0.54
C PHE A 30 -12.28 -1.33 0.16
N ALA A 31 -11.24 -0.64 -0.30
CA ALA A 31 -11.33 0.75 -0.73
C ALA A 31 -12.32 0.98 -1.88
N LYS A 32 -12.41 0.07 -2.86
CA LYS A 32 -13.41 0.13 -3.96
C LYS A 32 -14.85 0.02 -3.47
N SER A 33 -15.07 -0.68 -2.35
CA SER A 33 -16.41 -0.81 -1.75
C SER A 33 -16.90 0.46 -1.05
N ILE A 34 -16.01 1.45 -0.82
CA ILE A 34 -16.34 2.71 -0.15
C ILE A 34 -16.73 3.78 -1.17
N SER A 35 -17.99 4.24 -1.08
CA SER A 35 -18.49 5.36 -1.87
C SER A 35 -18.10 6.71 -1.26
N LEU A 36 -17.34 7.52 -2.01
CA LEU A 36 -17.06 8.92 -1.67
C LEU A 36 -18.01 9.86 -2.41
N ALA A 37 -18.48 10.89 -1.71
CA ALA A 37 -19.24 11.98 -2.33
C ALA A 37 -18.39 12.68 -3.41
N PRO A 38 -18.97 13.10 -4.55
CA PRO A 38 -18.22 13.65 -5.69
C PRO A 38 -17.27 14.80 -5.32
N GLU A 39 -17.70 15.70 -4.43
CA GLU A 39 -16.94 16.85 -3.95
C GLU A 39 -15.73 16.49 -3.09
N LYS A 40 -15.67 15.25 -2.58
CA LYS A 40 -14.57 14.74 -1.76
C LYS A 40 -13.54 13.92 -2.57
N LYS A 41 -13.70 13.82 -3.90
CA LYS A 41 -12.80 13.02 -4.75
C LYS A 41 -11.63 13.88 -5.27
N PRO A 42 -10.43 13.81 -4.66
CA PRO A 42 -9.25 14.44 -5.25
C PRO A 42 -8.97 13.84 -6.62
N LYS A 43 -8.38 14.64 -7.52
CA LYS A 43 -8.03 14.19 -8.88
C LYS A 43 -6.57 13.77 -9.01
N ARG A 44 -5.67 14.44 -8.29
CA ARG A 44 -4.22 14.20 -8.33
C ARG A 44 -3.67 14.29 -6.91
N VAL A 45 -2.95 13.26 -6.48
CA VAL A 45 -2.45 13.14 -5.10
C VAL A 45 -0.98 12.75 -5.08
N LEU A 46 -0.16 13.52 -4.36
CA LEU A 46 1.21 13.15 -3.99
C LEU A 46 1.20 12.55 -2.58
N VAL A 47 1.80 11.38 -2.40
CA VAL A 47 1.96 10.72 -1.09
C VAL A 47 3.44 10.52 -0.79
N ILE A 48 3.94 11.19 0.25
CA ILE A 48 5.31 11.02 0.76
C ILE A 48 5.27 10.01 1.91
N GLY A 49 5.96 8.88 1.74
CA GLY A 49 5.84 7.71 2.62
C GLY A 49 4.78 6.72 2.15
N SER A 50 4.74 6.40 0.85
CA SER A 50 3.61 5.66 0.26
C SER A 50 3.76 4.13 0.18
N SER A 51 4.78 3.54 0.82
CA SER A 51 5.11 2.11 0.69
C SER A 51 4.47 1.22 1.75
N THR A 52 4.16 1.74 2.93
CA THR A 52 3.62 0.95 4.06
C THR A 52 2.66 1.76 4.93
N GLY A 53 1.96 1.08 5.84
CA GLY A 53 1.15 1.68 6.90
C GLY A 53 0.11 2.69 6.40
N TYR A 54 -0.05 3.80 7.13
CA TYR A 54 -1.04 4.81 6.79
C TYR A 54 -0.78 5.50 5.46
N GLY A 55 0.47 5.73 5.06
CA GLY A 55 0.75 6.35 3.76
C GLY A 55 0.35 5.46 2.59
N LEU A 56 0.57 4.15 2.70
CA LEU A 56 0.02 3.18 1.74
C LEU A 56 -1.52 3.21 1.73
N ALA A 57 -2.16 3.19 2.91
CA ALA A 57 -3.62 3.25 3.01
C ALA A 57 -4.19 4.54 2.39
N SER A 58 -3.56 5.70 2.63
CA SER A 58 -3.94 6.97 2.01
C SER A 58 -3.83 6.92 0.48
N ARG A 59 -2.75 6.33 -0.05
CA ARG A 59 -2.58 6.15 -1.50
C ARG A 59 -3.64 5.22 -2.09
N ILE A 60 -3.94 4.12 -1.42
CA ILE A 60 -4.98 3.16 -1.84
C ILE A 60 -6.35 3.84 -1.87
N SER A 61 -6.76 4.54 -0.80
CA SER A 61 -8.05 5.24 -0.76
C SER A 61 -8.16 6.32 -1.83
N ALA A 62 -7.09 7.09 -2.07
CA ALA A 62 -7.06 8.10 -3.12
C ALA A 62 -7.24 7.47 -4.53
N ALA A 63 -6.54 6.38 -4.81
CA ALA A 63 -6.62 5.72 -6.11
C ALA A 63 -7.96 4.97 -6.31
N PHE A 64 -8.35 4.14 -5.35
CA PHE A 64 -9.41 3.16 -5.53
C PHE A 64 -10.79 3.63 -5.06
N SER A 65 -10.88 4.51 -4.05
CA SER A 65 -12.17 5.10 -3.63
C SER A 65 -12.49 6.40 -4.38
N ALA A 66 -11.46 7.22 -4.65
CA ALA A 66 -11.63 8.52 -5.30
C ALA A 66 -11.32 8.54 -6.80
N GLY A 67 -10.59 7.55 -7.34
CA GLY A 67 -10.19 7.53 -8.75
C GLY A 67 -9.12 8.57 -9.08
N ALA A 68 -8.26 8.93 -8.12
CA ALA A 68 -7.20 9.92 -8.31
C ALA A 68 -5.96 9.34 -8.99
N ASP A 69 -5.28 10.14 -9.80
CA ASP A 69 -3.90 9.87 -10.19
C ASP A 69 -2.98 10.02 -8.96
N THR A 70 -2.13 9.03 -8.69
CA THR A 70 -1.24 9.05 -7.51
C THR A 70 0.23 8.99 -7.88
N LEU A 71 1.00 9.91 -7.32
CA LEU A 71 2.46 9.86 -7.29
C LEU A 71 2.91 9.50 -5.87
N GLY A 72 3.72 8.46 -5.74
CA GLY A 72 4.21 7.96 -4.45
C GLY A 72 5.72 8.15 -4.31
N VAL A 73 6.17 8.60 -3.13
CA VAL A 73 7.58 8.66 -2.74
C VAL A 73 7.81 7.73 -1.56
N TYR A 74 8.86 6.92 -1.64
CA TYR A 74 9.22 5.93 -0.61
C TYR A 74 10.69 5.58 -0.69
N PHE A 75 11.22 5.01 0.39
CA PHE A 75 12.61 4.55 0.48
C PHE A 75 12.62 3.08 0.89
N GLU A 76 12.77 2.20 -0.09
CA GLU A 76 12.70 0.75 0.08
C GLU A 76 13.91 0.07 -0.55
N ARG A 77 14.22 -1.13 -0.07
CA ARG A 77 15.26 -1.97 -0.66
C ARG A 77 14.64 -2.91 -1.70
N PRO A 78 15.12 -2.92 -2.96
CA PRO A 78 14.65 -3.90 -3.94
C PRO A 78 15.00 -5.33 -3.50
N PRO A 79 14.30 -6.36 -4.03
CA PRO A 79 14.66 -7.75 -3.75
C PRO A 79 16.10 -8.01 -4.21
N ALA A 80 16.91 -8.55 -3.31
CA ALA A 80 18.16 -9.20 -3.66
C ALA A 80 17.82 -10.69 -3.88
N GLY A 81 18.25 -11.25 -5.02
CA GLY A 81 17.98 -12.64 -5.40
C GLY A 81 18.39 -13.68 -4.37
#